data_AF-A0A8X6T6H9-F1
#
_entry.id   AF-A0A8X6T6H9-F1
#
_cell.length_a   1.000
_cell.length_b   1.000
_cell.length_c   1.000
_cell.angle_alpha   90.00
_cell.angle_beta   90.00
_cell.angle_gamma   90.00
#
_symmetry.space_group_name_H-M   'P 1'
#
loop_
_entity.id
_entity.type
_entity.pdbx_description
1 polymer ?
#
loop_
_entity_poly.entity_id
_entity_poly.type
_entity_poly.pdbx_seq_one_letter_code
_entity_poly.pdbx_strand_id
1 'polypeptide(L)' 'GELLHYVSMTKGHFIQVLRHLLFVIQYKVKILRNFGSGKSNNWKTVGEASPGNLAAVEDLLFDDNSYAMPQRGLVAV' A
#
# COMPACT_ATOMS: atom_id res chain seq x y z
N GLY A 1 27.81 4.48 15.74
CA GLY A 1 26.34 4.42 15.67
C GLY A 1 25.98 3.78 14.34
N GLU A 2 25.05 2.84 14.34
CA GLU A 2 24.61 2.14 13.13
C GLU A 2 23.80 3.10 12.24
N LEU A 3 24.02 3.06 10.92
CA LEU A 3 23.29 3.88 9.95
C LEU A 3 21.92 3.25 9.68
N LEU A 4 20.86 4.07 9.70
CA LEU A 4 19.52 3.61 9.34
C LEU A 4 19.35 3.59 7.82
N HIS A 5 19.05 2.42 7.28
CA HIS A 5 18.72 2.26 5.86
C HIS A 5 17.29 2.74 5.58
N TYR A 6 17.11 3.51 4.51
CA TYR A 6 15.81 3.99 4.07
C TYR A 6 15.71 4.00 2.55
N VAL A 7 14.48 3.94 2.05
CA VAL A 7 14.16 4.09 0.62
C VAL A 7 13.08 5.16 0.50
N SER A 8 13.29 6.11 -0.42
CA SER A 8 12.26 7.06 -0.84
C SER A 8 11.61 6.55 -2.12
N MET A 9 10.30 6.69 -2.26
CA MET A 9 9.55 6.23 -3.42
C MET A 9 8.45 7.21 -3.80
N THR A 10 8.14 7.25 -5.10
CA THR A 10 6.99 8.00 -5.63
C THR A 10 5.68 7.27 -5.33
N LYS A 11 4.54 7.97 -5.47
CA LYS A 11 3.20 7.36 -5.29
C LYS A 11 3.02 6.11 -6.19
N GLY A 12 3.43 6.18 -7.45
CA GLY A 12 3.30 5.06 -8.39
C GLY A 12 4.09 3.83 -7.97
N HIS A 13 5.37 3.98 -7.59
CA HIS A 13 6.16 2.85 -7.08
C HIS A 13 5.61 2.31 -5.75
N PHE A 14 5.09 3.18 -4.88
CA PHE A 14 4.43 2.74 -3.66
C PHE A 14 3.24 1.83 -3.95
N ILE A 15 2.40 2.18 -4.94
CA ILE A 15 1.27 1.35 -5.38
C ILE A 15 1.76 0.00 -5.93
N GLN A 16 2.81 -0.01 -6.76
CA GLN A 16 3.38 -1.25 -7.30
C GLN A 16 3.92 -2.17 -6.20
N VAL A 17 4.67 -1.62 -5.23
CA VAL A 17 5.19 -2.38 -4.08
C VAL A 17 4.05 -2.90 -3.22
N LEU A 18 3.03 -2.07 -2.94
CA LEU A 18 1.87 -2.47 -2.15
C LEU A 18 1.12 -3.63 -2.81
N ARG A 19 0.89 -3.57 -4.14
CA ARG A 19 0.31 -4.66 -4.92
C ARG A 19 1.15 -5.94 -4.83
N HIS A 20 2.47 -5.82 -4.96
CA HIS A 20 3.37 -6.97 -4.87
C HIS A 20 3.34 -7.62 -3.48
N LEU A 21 3.40 -6.82 -2.42
CA LEU A 21 3.33 -7.29 -1.04
C LEU A 21 2.02 -8.00 -0.75
N LEU A 22 0.88 -7.42 -1.16
CA LEU A 22 -0.44 -7.98 -0.87
C LEU A 22 -0.79 -9.18 -1.74
N PHE A 23 -0.52 -9.13 -3.04
CA PHE A 23 -1.01 -10.14 -3.98
C PHE A 23 0.01 -11.22 -4.32
N VAL A 24 1.32 -10.93 -4.27
CA VAL A 24 2.37 -11.91 -4.61
C VAL A 24 2.98 -12.51 -3.37
N ILE A 25 3.51 -11.68 -2.47
CA ILE A 25 4.21 -12.15 -1.26
C ILE A 25 3.23 -12.49 -0.13
N GLN A 26 1.97 -12.05 -0.21
CA GLN A 26 0.92 -12.32 0.78
C GLN A 26 1.24 -11.73 2.17
N TYR A 27 1.84 -10.55 2.22
CA TYR A 27 2.22 -9.85 3.45
C TYR A 27 1.13 -8.93 3.99
N LYS A 28 1.17 -8.68 5.30
CA LYS A 28 0.38 -7.64 5.95
C LYS A 28 1.16 -6.32 5.94
N VAL A 29 0.48 -5.22 5.67
CA VAL A 29 1.08 -3.89 5.53
C VAL A 29 0.41 -2.92 6.49
N LYS A 30 1.22 -2.05 7.11
CA LYS A 30 0.78 -0.94 7.95
C LYS A 30 1.29 0.36 7.36
N ILE A 31 0.39 1.30 7.13
CA ILE A 31 0.70 2.60 6.54
C ILE A 31 0.66 3.64 7.64
N LEU A 32 1.75 4.40 7.80
CA LEU A 32 1.86 5.46 8.78
C LEU A 32 1.90 6.83 8.11
N ARG A 33 1.29 7.81 8.78
CA ARG A 33 1.37 9.23 8.42
C ARG A 33 1.83 10.03 9.62
N ASN A 34 2.68 11.03 9.36
CA ASN A 34 3.05 11.99 10.38
C ASN A 34 1.96 13.06 10.52
N PHE A 35 1.47 13.25 11.74
CA PHE A 35 0.50 14.28 12.13
C PHE A 35 1.16 15.41 12.94
N GLY A 36 2.48 15.38 13.12
CA GLY A 36 3.24 16.43 13.76
C GLY A 36 3.46 17.61 12.81
N SER A 37 3.68 18.80 13.37
CA SER A 37 4.14 19.95 12.60
C SER A 37 5.68 19.92 12.46
N GLY A 38 6.18 20.34 11.30
CA GLY A 38 7.61 20.45 11.03
C GLY A 38 8.36 19.12 11.16
N LYS A 39 9.36 19.09 12.05
CA LYS A 39 10.22 17.91 12.31
C LYS A 39 9.76 17.04 13.50
N SER A 40 8.53 17.25 13.98
CA SER A 40 7.98 16.46 15.07
C SER A 40 7.66 15.03 14.63
N ASN A 41 7.95 14.04 15.47
CA ASN A 41 7.74 12.62 15.20
C ASN A 41 6.42 12.13 15.78
N ASN A 42 5.29 12.52 15.19
CA ASN A 42 3.96 12.09 15.60
C ASN A 42 3.34 11.18 14.53
N TRP A 43 3.93 9.99 14.37
CA TRP A 43 3.51 8.99 13.39
C TRP A 43 2.35 8.16 13.92
N LYS A 44 1.29 8.06 13.13
CA LYS A 44 0.12 7.23 13.45
C LYS A 44 -0.22 6.32 12.28
N THR A 45 -0.71 5.13 12.58
CA THR A 45 -1.29 4.24 11.58
C THR A 45 -2.53 4.90 10.98
N VAL A 46 -2.56 4.98 9.66
CA VAL A 46 -3.70 5.49 8.89
C VAL A 46 -4.39 4.42 8.07
N GLY A 47 -3.74 3.28 7.88
CA GLY A 47 -4.31 2.14 7.17
C GLY A 47 -3.58 0.85 7.51
N GLU A 48 -4.34 -0.23 7.55
CA GLU A 48 -3.83 -1.59 7.65
C GLU A 48 -4.43 -2.40 6.50
N ALA A 49 -3.59 -3.18 5.83
CA ALA A 49 -4.00 -4.01 4.71
C ALA A 49 -3.39 -5.41 4.85
N SER A 50 -4.11 -6.39 4.34
CA SER A 50 -3.67 -7.78 4.24
C SER A 50 -4.29 -8.41 3.00
N PRO A 51 -3.83 -9.60 2.57
CA PRO A 51 -4.42 -10.25 1.40
C PRO A 51 -5.94 -10.48 1.51
N GLY A 52 -6.46 -10.63 2.73
CA GLY A 52 -7.90 -10.80 3.01
C GLY A 52 -8.63 -9.53 3.46
N ASN A 53 -7.95 -8.37 3.57
CA ASN A 53 -8.57 -7.11 3.97
C ASN A 53 -7.89 -5.94 3.25
N LEU A 54 -8.58 -5.39 2.26
CA LEU A 54 -8.09 -4.30 1.43
C LEU A 54 -8.76 -2.96 1.73
N ALA A 55 -9.75 -2.91 2.62
CA ALA A 55 -10.64 -1.76 2.81
C ALA A 55 -9.91 -0.41 2.99
N ALA A 56 -8.77 -0.41 3.68
CA ALA A 56 -7.99 0.82 3.92
C ALA A 56 -7.18 1.32 2.72
N VAL A 57 -7.09 0.53 1.63
CA VAL A 57 -6.22 0.81 0.48
C VAL A 57 -6.94 0.63 -0.87
N GLU A 58 -8.26 0.40 -0.88
CA GLU A 58 -9.03 0.17 -2.12
C GLU A 58 -8.88 1.34 -3.08
N ASP A 59 -9.13 2.56 -2.62
CA ASP A 59 -8.96 3.76 -3.45
C ASP A 59 -7.53 3.84 -4.00
N LEU A 60 -6.52 3.62 -3.16
CA LEU A 60 -5.13 3.67 -3.61
C LEU A 60 -4.79 2.60 -4.66
N LEU A 61 -5.38 1.40 -4.54
CA LEU A 61 -5.13 0.30 -5.45
C LEU A 61 -5.91 0.48 -6.76
N PHE A 62 -7.15 0.96 -6.72
CA PHE A 62 -8.11 0.88 -7.81
C PHE A 62 -8.51 2.23 -8.46
N ASP A 63 -8.08 3.38 -7.91
CA ASP A 63 -8.36 4.73 -8.46
C ASP A 63 -7.72 4.97 -9.84
N ASP A 64 -6.67 4.22 -10.21
CA ASP A 64 -6.21 4.17 -11.59
C ASP A 64 -7.04 3.15 -12.38
N ASN A 65 -7.92 3.65 -13.29
CA ASN A 65 -8.70 2.92 -14.32
C ASN A 65 -7.92 1.86 -15.14
N SER A 66 -6.61 1.74 -14.92
CA SER A 66 -5.73 0.65 -15.36
C SER A 66 -6.11 -0.75 -14.85
N TYR A 67 -6.91 -0.88 -13.78
CA TYR A 67 -7.36 -2.19 -13.29
C TYR A 67 -8.43 -2.85 -14.15
N ALA A 68 -8.97 -2.15 -15.14
CA ALA A 68 -9.62 -2.77 -16.28
C ALA A 68 -8.57 -3.40 -17.21
N MET A 69 -7.76 -4.33 -16.71
CA MET A 69 -7.33 -5.41 -17.57
C MET A 69 -8.55 -6.31 -17.73
N PRO A 70 -9.13 -6.47 -18.94
CA PRO A 70 -10.10 -7.53 -19.18
C PRO A 70 -9.33 -8.85 -19.18
N GLN A 71 -8.92 -9.32 -18.01
CA GLN A 71 -8.61 -10.73 -17.87
C GLN A 71 -9.93 -11.47 -18.05
N ARG A 72 -10.08 -12.12 -19.21
CA ARG A 72 -11.09 -13.15 -19.44
C ARG A 72 -10.82 -14.29 -18.45
N GLY A 73 -11.31 -14.15 -17.23
CA GLY A 73 -11.32 -15.18 -16.22
C GLY A 73 -12.72 -15.25 -15.65
N LEU A 74 -13.35 -16.41 -15.78
CA LEU A 74 -14.65 -16.71 -15.17
C LEU A 74 -14.62 -16.33 -13.68
N VAL A 75 -15.53 -15.45 -13.27
CA VAL A 75 -15.95 -15.39 -11.86
C VAL A 75 -16.96 -16.51 -11.70
N ALA A 76 -16.56 -17.57 -10.98
CA ALA A 76 -17.46 -18.63 -10.57
C ALA A 76 -17.91 -18.37 -9.12
N VAL A 77 -19.23 -18.30 -9.00
CA VAL A 77 -20.14 -18.33 -7.83
C VAL A 77 -20.12 -17.12 -6.91
#